data_AF-A0A1J0GIC2-F1
#
_entry.id   AF-A0A1J0GIC2-F1
#
_cell.length_a   1.000
_cell.length_b   1.000
_cell.length_c   1.000
_cell.angle_alpha   90.00
_cell.angle_beta   90.00
_cell.angle_gamma   90.00
#
_symmetry.space_group_name_H-M   'P 1'
#
loop_
_entity.id
_entity.type
_entity.pdbx_description
1 polymer ?
#
loop_
_entity_poly.entity_id
_entity_poly.type
_entity_poly.pdbx_seq_one_letter_code
_entity_poly.pdbx_strand_id
1 'polypeptide(L)'
;MYVITDEEYLSRLKDQFDFLKVEFSEYEKGKGHFALKMAATLRTIFHKTDQSLSILPDLATRNGIEIYFKGKDQTRIDAYTSLYIGFTIGQKRPCLDAPFLIKKAFEDYWKEIVYVEGNIRYTRSQLVLWAANKLGGVHVDPRIQDKLLHVIDGSVKLVSGQYGEETIINQVVYEMACQVLIVLEELIPKLESTINNKS
;
A
#
# COMPACT_ATOMS: atom_id res chain seq x y z
N MET A 1 6.32 7.93 -31.38
CA MET A 1 5.91 7.52 -30.02
C MET A 1 6.74 8.34 -29.05
N TYR A 2 6.11 9.16 -28.21
CA TYR A 2 6.82 9.96 -27.22
C TYR A 2 7.18 9.07 -26.02
N VAL A 3 8.44 9.07 -25.62
CA VAL A 3 8.91 8.32 -24.45
C VAL A 3 9.11 9.34 -23.32
N ILE A 4 8.42 9.11 -22.21
CA ILE A 4 8.50 9.97 -21.03
C ILE A 4 9.92 9.87 -20.44
N THR A 5 10.54 10.99 -20.11
CA THR A 5 11.90 11.00 -19.55
C THR A 5 11.91 10.62 -18.08
N ASP A 6 13.10 10.35 -17.52
CA ASP A 6 13.25 10.07 -16.09
C ASP A 6 12.84 11.25 -15.22
N GLU A 7 13.15 12.47 -15.64
CA GLU A 7 12.77 13.70 -14.97
C GLU A 7 11.25 13.87 -14.92
N GLU A 8 10.56 13.59 -16.03
CA GLU A 8 9.10 13.64 -16.09
C GLU A 8 8.45 12.53 -15.25
N TYR A 9 9.02 11.32 -15.27
CA TYR A 9 8.53 10.20 -14.46
C TYR A 9 8.70 10.48 -12.96
N LEU A 10 9.83 11.06 -12.57
CA LEU A 10 10.09 11.53 -11.22
C LEU A 10 9.16 12.68 -10.82
N SER A 11 8.86 13.62 -11.73
CA SER A 11 7.87 14.67 -11.47
C SER A 11 6.50 14.07 -11.12
N ARG A 12 6.05 13.07 -11.90
CA ARG A 12 4.79 12.37 -11.61
C ARG A 12 4.82 11.62 -10.28
N LEU A 13 5.96 11.02 -9.92
CA LEU A 13 6.14 10.39 -8.61
C LEU A 13 5.99 11.40 -7.47
N LYS A 14 6.56 12.61 -7.62
CA LYS A 14 6.43 13.69 -6.64
C LYS A 14 4.98 14.16 -6.51
N ASP A 15 4.25 14.27 -7.61
CA ASP A 15 2.81 14.58 -7.56
C ASP A 15 2.04 13.51 -6.76
N GLN A 16 2.32 12.22 -7.00
CA GLN A 16 1.69 11.15 -6.22
C GLN A 16 2.09 11.19 -4.74
N PHE A 17 3.33 11.55 -4.43
CA PHE A 17 3.80 11.72 -3.06
C PHE A 17 3.06 12.87 -2.35
N ASP A 18 2.83 13.99 -3.04
CA ASP A 18 2.07 15.12 -2.51
C ASP A 18 0.60 14.77 -2.30
N PHE A 19 -0.03 14.08 -3.24
CA PHE A 19 -1.40 13.56 -3.06
C PHE A 19 -1.49 12.63 -1.85
N LEU A 20 -0.56 11.67 -1.73
CA LEU A 20 -0.56 10.72 -0.62
C LEU A 20 -0.42 11.42 0.73
N LYS A 21 0.40 12.48 0.85
CA LYS A 21 0.54 13.27 2.09
C LYS A 21 -0.77 13.93 2.48
N VAL A 22 -1.48 14.53 1.53
CA VAL A 22 -2.78 15.18 1.78
C VAL A 22 -3.80 14.15 2.21
N GLU A 23 -3.92 13.05 1.46
CA GLU A 23 -4.87 11.98 1.74
C GLU A 23 -4.64 11.33 3.10
N PHE A 24 -3.37 11.08 3.44
CA PHE A 24 -2.96 10.56 4.74
C PHE A 24 -3.33 11.52 5.88
N SER A 25 -3.05 12.82 5.73
CA SER A 25 -3.41 13.84 6.72
C SER A 25 -4.92 13.91 6.96
N GLU A 26 -5.72 13.81 5.90
CA GLU A 26 -7.18 13.82 6.02
C GLU A 26 -7.72 12.54 6.69
N TYR A 27 -7.12 11.38 6.38
CA TYR A 27 -7.44 10.13 7.08
C TYR A 27 -7.17 10.25 8.59
N GLU A 28 -6.00 10.78 8.98
CA GLU A 28 -5.64 10.98 10.39
C GLU A 28 -6.52 12.00 11.13
N LYS A 29 -7.22 12.88 10.41
CA LYS A 29 -8.26 13.78 10.96
C LYS A 29 -9.61 13.08 11.18
N GLY A 30 -9.67 11.76 10.97
CA GLY A 30 -10.88 10.94 11.14
C GLY A 30 -11.72 10.80 9.86
N LYS A 31 -11.26 11.28 8.71
CA LYS A 31 -11.98 11.12 7.43
C LYS A 31 -11.63 9.77 6.78
N GLY A 32 -12.12 8.68 7.37
CA GLY A 32 -11.76 7.30 6.99
C GLY A 32 -11.95 6.95 5.50
N HIS A 33 -12.85 7.64 4.78
CA HIS A 33 -13.04 7.44 3.33
C HIS A 33 -11.82 7.83 2.49
N PHE A 34 -10.89 8.63 3.03
CA PHE A 34 -9.62 8.93 2.36
C PHE A 34 -8.72 7.69 2.19
N ALA A 35 -8.97 6.58 2.88
CA ALA A 35 -8.30 5.32 2.58
C ALA A 35 -8.51 4.88 1.12
N LEU A 36 -9.69 5.12 0.54
CA LEU A 36 -9.93 4.78 -0.87
C LEU A 36 -9.11 5.65 -1.82
N LYS A 37 -8.88 6.92 -1.45
CA LYS A 37 -8.04 7.85 -2.21
C LYS A 37 -6.56 7.47 -2.10
N MET A 38 -6.09 7.19 -0.88
CA MET A 38 -4.75 6.61 -0.67
C MET A 38 -4.55 5.34 -1.50
N ALA A 39 -5.52 4.43 -1.56
CA ALA A 39 -5.43 3.21 -2.35
C ALA A 39 -5.28 3.49 -3.86
N ALA A 40 -5.99 4.51 -4.39
CA ALA A 40 -5.84 4.94 -5.77
C ALA A 40 -4.43 5.46 -6.05
N THR A 41 -3.90 6.32 -5.18
CA THR A 41 -2.54 6.87 -5.28
C THR A 41 -1.48 5.77 -5.18
N LEU A 42 -1.60 4.85 -4.21
CA LEU A 42 -0.73 3.69 -4.06
C LEU A 42 -0.77 2.78 -5.30
N ARG A 43 -1.94 2.56 -5.89
CA ARG A 43 -2.07 1.82 -7.16
C ARG A 43 -1.28 2.52 -8.26
N THR A 44 -1.38 3.83 -8.41
CA THR A 44 -0.61 4.57 -9.42
C THR A 44 0.90 4.42 -9.22
N ILE A 45 1.37 4.46 -7.97
CA ILE A 45 2.79 4.33 -7.64
C ILE A 45 3.32 2.92 -7.94
N PHE A 46 2.56 1.87 -7.62
CA PHE A 46 3.08 0.49 -7.50
C PHE A 46 2.49 -0.53 -8.47
N HIS A 47 1.30 -0.29 -9.02
CA HIS A 47 0.61 -1.30 -9.82
C HIS A 47 0.94 -1.17 -11.30
N LYS A 48 1.50 -2.24 -11.85
CA LYS A 48 1.61 -2.45 -13.30
C LYS A 48 0.30 -3.01 -13.85
N THR A 49 -0.15 -2.48 -14.98
CA THR A 49 -1.22 -3.06 -15.81
C THR A 49 -0.65 -3.49 -17.16
N ASP A 50 -1.44 -4.14 -17.99
CA ASP A 50 -1.04 -4.51 -19.36
C ASP A 50 -0.73 -3.28 -20.23
N GLN A 51 -1.26 -2.11 -19.86
CA GLN A 51 -1.14 -0.86 -20.62
C GLN A 51 -0.26 0.19 -19.95
N SER A 52 0.18 -0.02 -18.70
CA SER A 52 0.93 0.98 -17.93
C SER A 52 1.92 0.35 -16.96
N LEU A 53 3.11 0.92 -16.86
CA LEU A 53 4.10 0.54 -15.85
C LEU A 53 3.81 1.25 -14.52
N SER A 54 4.25 0.63 -13.42
CA SER A 54 4.25 1.24 -12.08
C SER A 54 5.33 2.30 -12.00
N ILE A 55 5.01 3.50 -11.47
CA ILE A 55 5.95 4.62 -11.47
C ILE A 55 7.23 4.28 -10.69
N LEU A 56 7.10 3.87 -9.43
CA LEU A 56 8.26 3.77 -8.55
C LEU A 56 9.16 2.55 -8.86
N PRO A 57 8.63 1.30 -8.95
CA PRO A 57 9.47 0.15 -9.25
C PRO A 57 10.21 0.27 -10.60
N ASP A 58 9.56 0.85 -11.61
CA ASP A 58 10.18 1.07 -12.93
C ASP A 58 11.31 2.11 -12.84
N LEU A 59 11.03 3.28 -12.25
CA LEU A 59 12.01 4.36 -12.10
C LEU A 59 13.25 3.92 -11.32
N ALA A 60 13.04 3.19 -10.22
CA ALA A 60 14.11 2.67 -9.38
C ALA A 60 14.96 1.64 -10.14
N THR A 61 14.32 0.72 -10.88
CA THR A 61 15.02 -0.28 -11.70
C THR A 61 15.89 0.39 -12.78
N ARG A 62 15.36 1.37 -13.52
CA ARG A 62 16.11 2.11 -14.56
C ARG A 62 17.27 2.93 -13.98
N ASN A 63 17.22 3.23 -12.69
CA ASN A 63 18.25 3.95 -11.95
C ASN A 63 19.12 3.09 -11.04
N GLY A 64 18.98 1.76 -11.10
CA GLY A 64 19.81 0.84 -10.31
C GLY A 64 19.61 0.97 -8.80
N ILE A 65 18.43 1.43 -8.37
CA ILE A 65 18.10 1.62 -6.95
C ILE A 65 17.18 0.48 -6.50
N GLU A 66 17.54 -0.16 -5.39
CA GLU A 66 16.70 -1.16 -4.75
C GLU A 66 15.72 -0.51 -3.76
N ILE A 67 14.47 -0.97 -3.79
CA ILE A 67 13.41 -0.48 -2.90
C ILE A 67 13.13 -1.53 -1.84
N TYR A 68 13.13 -1.09 -0.58
CA TYR A 68 12.88 -1.94 0.56
C TYR A 68 11.77 -1.40 1.45
N PHE A 69 10.96 -2.32 1.97
CA PHE A 69 9.89 -2.07 2.93
C PHE A 69 10.09 -2.91 4.18
N LYS A 70 9.33 -2.58 5.23
CA LYS A 70 9.33 -3.31 6.49
C LYS A 70 8.11 -4.23 6.53
N GLY A 71 8.32 -5.47 6.13
CA GLY A 71 7.30 -6.52 6.14
C GLY A 71 7.35 -7.37 7.41
N LYS A 72 6.52 -8.40 7.46
CA LYS A 72 6.45 -9.38 8.55
C LYS A 72 6.98 -10.73 8.06
N ASP A 73 7.55 -11.48 8.99
CA ASP A 73 7.99 -12.85 8.74
C ASP A 73 6.79 -13.76 8.45
N GLN A 74 6.77 -14.36 7.27
CA GLN A 74 5.69 -15.24 6.80
C GLN A 74 5.88 -16.71 7.17
N THR A 75 7.03 -17.09 7.76
CA THR A 75 7.25 -18.47 8.22
C THR A 75 6.24 -18.92 9.28
N ARG A 76 5.57 -17.96 9.91
CA ARG A 76 4.51 -18.16 10.90
C ARG A 76 3.12 -18.39 10.30
N ILE A 77 2.98 -18.34 8.98
CA ILE A 77 1.72 -18.53 8.27
C ILE A 77 1.82 -19.85 7.50
N ASP A 78 1.02 -20.82 7.90
CA ASP A 78 0.94 -22.14 7.25
C ASP A 78 -0.49 -22.47 6.80
N ALA A 79 -0.70 -23.70 6.32
CA ALA A 79 -2.02 -24.15 5.87
C ALA A 79 -3.07 -24.21 6.99
N TYR A 80 -2.65 -24.33 8.25
CA TYR A 80 -3.52 -24.49 9.43
C TYR A 80 -3.76 -23.18 10.18
N THR A 81 -3.05 -22.11 9.81
CA THR A 81 -3.25 -20.78 10.37
C THR A 81 -4.68 -20.31 10.09
N SER A 82 -5.48 -20.20 11.15
CA SER A 82 -6.91 -19.86 11.07
C SER A 82 -7.18 -18.36 11.20
N LEU A 83 -6.31 -17.62 11.88
CA LEU A 83 -6.37 -16.17 11.99
C LEU A 83 -4.96 -15.61 12.00
N TYR A 84 -4.72 -14.61 11.16
CA TYR A 84 -3.48 -13.83 11.17
C TYR A 84 -3.81 -12.38 10.86
N ILE A 85 -3.30 -11.49 11.70
CA ILE A 85 -3.42 -10.04 11.51
C ILE A 85 -2.01 -9.49 11.35
N GLY A 86 -1.67 -9.20 10.10
CA GLY A 86 -0.36 -8.70 9.67
C GLY A 86 -0.33 -7.18 9.56
N PHE A 87 -1.04 -6.46 10.42
CA PHE A 87 -1.05 -5.00 10.49
C PHE A 87 -1.38 -4.54 11.92
N THR A 88 -1.09 -3.28 12.23
CA THR A 88 -1.31 -2.71 13.56
C THR A 88 -2.79 -2.39 13.77
N ILE A 89 -3.35 -2.67 14.94
CA ILE A 89 -4.73 -2.28 15.32
C ILE A 89 -4.66 -1.48 16.62
N GLY A 90 -5.51 -0.45 16.74
CA GLY A 90 -5.72 0.25 18.00
C GLY A 90 -4.55 1.13 18.43
N GLN A 91 -3.73 1.59 17.49
CA GLN A 91 -2.71 2.62 17.70
C GLN A 91 -2.93 3.77 16.72
N LYS A 92 -2.56 4.99 17.12
CA LYS A 92 -2.69 6.19 16.27
C LYS A 92 -1.92 6.06 14.95
N ARG A 93 -0.76 5.40 14.96
CA ARG A 93 0.07 5.11 13.79
C ARG A 93 0.68 3.71 13.91
N PRO A 94 0.98 3.04 12.78
CA PRO A 94 1.70 1.76 12.79
C PRO A 94 3.11 1.90 13.40
N CYS A 95 3.53 0.92 14.19
CA CYS A 95 4.90 0.88 14.72
C CYS A 95 5.85 0.28 13.67
N LEU A 96 6.48 1.16 12.88
CA LEU A 96 7.36 0.76 11.78
C LEU A 96 8.80 0.43 12.22
N ASP A 97 9.13 0.57 13.51
CA ASP A 97 10.45 0.20 14.06
C ASP A 97 10.36 -1.01 14.99
N ALA A 98 9.26 -1.76 14.93
CA ALA A 98 9.08 -2.93 15.76
C ALA A 98 10.15 -4.00 15.46
N PRO A 99 10.72 -4.65 16.49
CA PRO A 99 11.88 -5.55 16.33
C PRO A 99 11.59 -6.83 15.54
N PHE A 100 10.30 -7.12 15.30
CA PHE A 100 9.85 -8.29 14.53
C PHE A 100 9.58 -7.97 13.05
N LEU A 101 9.77 -6.72 12.61
CA LEU A 101 9.69 -6.35 11.20
C LEU A 101 10.97 -6.75 10.49
N ILE A 102 10.82 -7.24 9.26
CA ILE A 102 11.94 -7.68 8.42
C ILE A 102 12.01 -6.83 7.14
N LYS A 103 13.23 -6.58 6.68
CA LYS A 103 13.49 -5.90 5.42
C LYS A 103 13.04 -6.80 4.26
N LYS A 104 12.17 -6.29 3.39
CA LYS A 104 11.68 -7.00 2.20
C LYS A 104 11.87 -6.16 0.95
N ALA A 105 12.24 -6.81 -0.16
CA ALA A 105 12.14 -6.18 -1.47
C ALA A 105 10.68 -5.84 -1.79
N PHE A 106 10.46 -4.85 -2.66
CA PHE A 106 9.11 -4.39 -3.01
C PHE A 106 8.18 -5.53 -3.42
N GLU A 107 8.61 -6.44 -4.29
CA GLU A 107 7.76 -7.53 -4.78
C GLU A 107 7.28 -8.47 -3.66
N ASP A 108 8.18 -8.82 -2.73
CA ASP A 108 7.85 -9.68 -1.59
C ASP A 108 6.95 -8.97 -0.58
N TYR A 109 7.17 -7.66 -0.39
CA TYR A 109 6.27 -6.83 0.41
C TYR A 109 4.90 -6.73 -0.27
N TRP A 110 4.82 -6.44 -1.56
CA TRP A 110 3.54 -6.26 -2.26
C TRP A 110 2.67 -7.53 -2.25
N LYS A 111 3.31 -8.71 -2.39
CA LYS A 111 2.65 -10.03 -2.39
C LYS A 111 2.48 -10.65 -0.99
N GLU A 112 2.94 -9.98 0.05
CA GLU A 112 2.84 -10.47 1.42
C GLU A 112 1.38 -10.64 1.84
N ILE A 113 1.08 -11.78 2.47
CA ILE A 113 -0.15 -12.09 3.19
C ILE A 113 -0.20 -11.22 4.45
N VAL A 114 -1.21 -10.36 4.55
CA VAL A 114 -1.42 -9.43 5.67
C VAL A 114 -2.66 -9.75 6.48
N TYR A 115 -3.52 -10.63 5.97
CA TYR A 115 -4.71 -11.07 6.68
C TYR A 115 -5.04 -12.51 6.32
N VAL A 116 -5.34 -13.33 7.33
CA VAL A 116 -5.83 -14.71 7.16
C VAL A 116 -7.06 -14.87 8.01
N GLU A 117 -8.08 -15.49 7.43
CA GLU A 117 -9.28 -15.93 8.13
C GLU A 117 -9.74 -17.28 7.57
N GLY A 118 -9.76 -18.29 8.43
CA GLY A 118 -10.02 -19.67 8.05
C GLY A 118 -9.09 -20.14 6.93
N ASN A 119 -9.66 -20.41 5.76
CA ASN A 119 -8.95 -20.87 4.56
C ASN A 119 -8.64 -19.74 3.55
N ILE A 120 -9.04 -18.50 3.85
CA ILE A 120 -8.79 -17.37 2.98
C ILE A 120 -7.51 -16.65 3.42
N ARG A 121 -6.66 -16.29 2.46
CA ARG A 121 -5.43 -15.53 2.68
C ARG A 121 -5.45 -14.33 1.76
N TYR A 122 -5.23 -13.15 2.34
CA TYR A 122 -5.27 -11.88 1.63
C TYR A 122 -3.88 -11.25 1.61
N THR A 123 -3.40 -10.97 0.42
CA THR A 123 -2.17 -10.21 0.23
C THR A 123 -2.43 -8.72 0.31
N ARG A 124 -1.38 -7.95 0.64
CA ARG A 124 -1.43 -6.47 0.65
C ARG A 124 -1.89 -5.93 -0.70
N SER A 125 -1.31 -6.42 -1.78
CA SER A 125 -1.68 -6.02 -3.14
C SER A 125 -3.17 -6.21 -3.44
N GLN A 126 -3.75 -7.35 -3.06
CA GLN A 126 -5.16 -7.63 -3.28
C GLN A 126 -6.05 -6.61 -2.59
N LEU A 127 -5.82 -6.32 -1.31
CA LEU A 127 -6.65 -5.40 -0.53
C LEU A 127 -6.53 -3.96 -1.05
N VAL A 128 -5.31 -3.50 -1.38
CA VAL A 128 -5.08 -2.17 -1.96
C VAL A 128 -5.75 -2.05 -3.34
N LEU A 129 -5.64 -3.07 -4.20
CA LEU A 129 -6.26 -3.04 -5.52
C LEU A 129 -7.78 -3.17 -5.47
N TRP A 130 -8.34 -3.86 -4.50
CA TRP A 130 -9.79 -3.87 -4.28
C TRP A 130 -10.30 -2.51 -3.80
N ALA A 131 -9.61 -1.87 -2.85
CA ALA A 131 -9.93 -0.51 -2.43
C ALA A 131 -9.92 0.47 -3.62
N ALA A 132 -8.89 0.41 -4.45
CA ALA A 132 -8.75 1.28 -5.61
C ALA A 132 -9.79 0.97 -6.71
N ASN A 133 -9.96 -0.30 -7.10
CA ASN A 133 -10.70 -0.64 -8.31
C ASN A 133 -12.14 -1.09 -8.09
N LYS A 134 -12.52 -1.45 -6.87
CA LYS A 134 -13.83 -2.07 -6.57
C LYS A 134 -14.67 -1.23 -5.60
N LEU A 135 -14.04 -0.58 -4.63
CA LEU A 135 -14.74 0.07 -3.51
C LEU A 135 -14.85 1.59 -3.64
N GLY A 136 -14.46 2.18 -4.78
CA GLY A 136 -14.66 3.60 -5.05
C GLY A 136 -13.42 4.50 -4.89
N GLY A 137 -12.22 3.94 -4.84
CA GLY A 137 -10.99 4.75 -4.95
C GLY A 137 -10.86 5.42 -6.31
N VAL A 138 -10.86 4.61 -7.37
CA VAL A 138 -10.86 4.99 -8.79
C VAL A 138 -12.14 4.53 -9.47
N HIS A 139 -12.58 3.30 -9.18
CA HIS A 139 -13.79 2.69 -9.75
C HIS A 139 -14.62 2.01 -8.66
N VAL A 140 -15.92 1.91 -8.92
CA VAL A 140 -16.84 1.05 -8.18
C VAL A 140 -17.25 -0.09 -9.11
N ASP A 141 -17.04 -1.34 -8.70
CA ASP A 141 -17.50 -2.50 -9.46
C ASP A 141 -18.82 -3.00 -8.86
N PRO A 142 -19.93 -3.07 -9.63
CA PRO A 142 -21.18 -3.62 -9.12
C PRO A 142 -21.10 -5.12 -8.81
N ARG A 143 -20.06 -5.83 -9.29
CA ARG A 143 -19.84 -7.25 -9.02
C ARG A 143 -18.76 -7.43 -7.96
N ILE A 144 -19.18 -7.93 -6.80
CA ILE A 144 -18.31 -8.22 -5.68
C ILE A 144 -18.05 -9.73 -5.65
N GLN A 145 -16.78 -10.11 -5.66
CA GLN A 145 -16.37 -11.52 -5.56
C GLN A 145 -16.53 -12.02 -4.13
N ASP A 146 -16.87 -13.29 -3.91
CA ASP A 146 -17.09 -13.86 -2.57
C ASP A 146 -15.94 -13.60 -1.60
N LYS A 147 -14.68 -13.75 -2.06
CA LYS A 147 -13.49 -13.45 -1.25
C LYS A 147 -13.42 -11.99 -0.81
N LEU A 148 -13.86 -11.05 -1.65
CA LEU A 148 -13.93 -9.63 -1.31
C LEU A 148 -15.14 -9.37 -0.39
N LEU A 149 -16.29 -9.96 -0.67
CA LEU A 149 -17.52 -9.82 0.12
C LEU A 149 -17.25 -10.11 1.61
N HIS A 150 -16.51 -11.20 1.87
CA HIS A 150 -16.11 -11.64 3.20
C HIS A 150 -15.35 -10.59 4.04
N VAL A 151 -14.61 -9.68 3.40
CA VAL A 151 -13.89 -8.60 4.11
C VAL A 151 -14.61 -7.25 4.07
N ILE A 152 -15.71 -7.12 3.34
CA ILE A 152 -16.46 -5.85 3.20
C ILE A 152 -17.87 -5.87 3.78
N ASP A 153 -18.52 -7.03 3.91
CA ASP A 153 -19.89 -7.15 4.41
C ASP A 153 -20.02 -6.81 5.91
N GLY A 154 -18.88 -6.55 6.56
CA GLY A 154 -18.78 -6.15 7.95
C GLY A 154 -18.82 -7.32 8.92
N SER A 155 -18.73 -8.57 8.45
CA SER A 155 -18.58 -9.75 9.31
C SER A 155 -17.33 -9.66 10.19
N VAL A 156 -16.29 -8.94 9.76
CA VAL A 156 -15.14 -8.57 10.59
C VAL A 156 -14.94 -7.05 10.61
N LYS A 157 -15.22 -6.44 11.77
CA LYS A 157 -14.86 -5.06 12.08
C LYS A 157 -13.74 -5.03 13.12
N LEU A 158 -12.80 -4.13 12.94
CA LEU A 158 -11.78 -3.85 13.93
C LEU A 158 -12.31 -2.73 14.82
N VAL A 159 -12.41 -2.98 16.12
CA VAL A 159 -12.94 -1.99 17.06
C VAL A 159 -11.87 -1.66 18.09
N SER A 160 -11.48 -0.40 18.15
CA SER A 160 -10.65 0.15 19.21
C SER A 160 -11.48 1.09 20.07
N GLY A 161 -11.44 0.92 21.39
CA GLY A 161 -12.11 1.86 22.31
C GLY A 161 -11.60 3.30 22.19
N GLN A 162 -10.38 3.50 21.69
CA GLN A 162 -9.78 4.82 21.50
C GLN A 162 -10.00 5.39 20.09
N TYR A 163 -10.05 4.54 19.05
CA TYR A 163 -10.05 4.98 17.65
C TYR A 163 -11.33 4.62 16.88
N GLY A 164 -12.28 3.93 17.51
CA GLY A 164 -13.56 3.56 16.90
C GLY A 164 -13.48 2.31 16.03
N GLU A 165 -14.41 2.22 15.08
CA GLU A 165 -14.51 1.11 14.12
C GLU A 165 -13.67 1.38 12.87
N GLU A 166 -12.89 0.38 12.43
CA GLU A 166 -12.12 0.40 11.19
C GLU A 166 -12.36 -0.89 10.39
N THR A 167 -12.20 -0.79 9.07
CA THR A 167 -12.22 -1.95 8.18
C THR A 167 -10.80 -2.47 7.96
N ILE A 168 -10.66 -3.77 7.73
CA ILE A 168 -9.37 -4.41 7.42
C ILE A 168 -8.69 -3.73 6.22
N ILE A 169 -9.47 -3.44 5.17
CA ILE A 169 -8.95 -2.80 3.95
C ILE A 169 -8.40 -1.42 4.25
N ASN A 170 -9.13 -0.59 5.00
CA ASN A 170 -8.66 0.75 5.33
C ASN A 170 -7.36 0.70 6.13
N GLN A 171 -7.27 -0.22 7.09
CA GLN A 171 -6.08 -0.33 7.93
C GLN A 171 -4.85 -0.81 7.16
N VAL A 172 -5.02 -1.76 6.24
CA VAL A 172 -3.93 -2.21 5.35
C VAL A 172 -3.46 -1.08 4.43
N VAL A 173 -4.40 -0.30 3.88
CA VAL A 173 -4.07 0.85 3.03
C VAL A 173 -3.36 1.94 3.84
N TYR A 174 -3.84 2.24 5.03
CA TYR A 174 -3.25 3.23 5.94
C TYR A 174 -1.82 2.85 6.36
N GLU A 175 -1.59 1.59 6.77
CA GLU A 175 -0.26 1.11 7.14
C GLU A 175 0.71 1.17 5.95
N MET A 176 0.25 0.80 4.75
CA MET A 176 1.07 0.92 3.55
C MET A 176 1.37 2.38 3.20
N ALA A 177 0.39 3.28 3.26
CA ALA A 177 0.59 4.70 3.01
C ALA A 177 1.65 5.29 3.95
N CYS A 178 1.58 4.94 5.24
CA CYS A 178 2.57 5.35 6.23
C CYS A 178 4.00 4.92 5.85
N GLN A 179 4.20 3.65 5.48
CA GLN A 179 5.52 3.17 5.04
C GLN A 179 5.98 3.84 3.75
N VAL A 180 5.09 4.01 2.77
CA VAL A 180 5.42 4.58 1.46
C VAL A 180 5.85 6.04 1.58
N LEU A 181 5.21 6.82 2.45
CA LEU A 181 5.62 8.20 2.70
C LEU A 181 7.07 8.27 3.19
N ILE A 182 7.44 7.45 4.18
CA ILE A 182 8.81 7.39 4.71
C ILE A 182 9.80 6.95 3.63
N VAL A 183 9.47 5.90 2.87
CA VAL A 183 10.34 5.40 1.80
C VAL A 183 10.54 6.48 0.72
N LEU A 184 9.50 7.21 0.34
CA LEU A 184 9.59 8.25 -0.68
C LEU A 184 10.37 9.48 -0.21
N GLU A 185 10.26 9.86 1.07
CA GLU A 185 11.08 10.93 1.67
C GLU A 185 12.58 10.63 1.53
N GLU A 186 12.99 9.38 1.69
CA GLU A 186 14.39 8.98 1.53
C GLU A 186 14.81 8.74 0.07
N LEU A 187 13.88 8.27 -0.77
CA LEU A 187 14.19 7.76 -2.09
C LEU A 187 14.16 8.84 -3.18
N ILE A 188 13.25 9.81 -3.09
CA ILE A 188 13.13 10.90 -4.07
C ILE A 188 14.45 11.67 -4.22
N PRO A 189 15.14 12.11 -3.14
CA PRO A 189 16.42 12.81 -3.27
C PRO A 189 17.52 11.97 -3.92
N LYS A 190 17.53 10.65 -3.66
CA LYS A 190 18.50 9.72 -4.29
C LYS A 190 18.24 9.58 -5.79
N LEU A 191 16.96 9.48 -6.17
CA LEU A 191 16.56 9.44 -7.58
C LEU A 191 16.92 10.74 -8.30
N GLU A 192 16.63 11.90 -7.70
CA GLU A 192 17.04 13.21 -8.23
C GLU A 192 18.53 13.29 -8.50
N SER A 193 19.35 12.93 -7.51
CA SER A 193 20.81 12.95 -7.67
C SER A 193 21.28 11.97 -8.75
N THR A 194 20.69 10.77 -8.83
CA THR A 194 21.09 9.75 -9.80
C THR A 194 20.74 10.17 -11.23
N ILE A 195 19.55 10.76 -11.43
CA ILE A 195 19.09 11.24 -12.74
C ILE A 195 19.93 12.44 -13.18
N ASN A 196 20.15 13.42 -12.30
CA ASN A 196 20.96 14.60 -12.61
C ASN A 196 22.42 14.27 -12.96
N ASN A 197 22.97 13.17 -12.43
CA ASN A 197 24.34 12.72 -12.75
C ASN A 197 24.45 11.98 -14.09
N LYS A 198 23.32 11.59 -14.70
CA LYS A 198 23.26 10.90 -15.99
C LYS A 198 22.97 11.85 -17.17
N SER A 199 22.36 13.00 -16.88
CA SER A 199 22.00 14.05 -17.84
C SER A 199 23.18 14.98 -18.12
#